data_AF-A0A7N2L0P1-F1
#
_entry.id   AF-A0A7N2L0P1-F1
#
_cell.length_a   1.000
_cell.length_b   1.000
_cell.length_c   1.000
_cell.angle_alpha   90.00
_cell.angle_beta   90.00
_cell.angle_gamma   90.00
#
_symmetry.space_group_name_H-M   'P 1'
#
loop_
_entity.id
_entity.type
_entity.pdbx_description
1 polymer ?
#
loop_
_entity_poly.entity_id
_entity_poly.type
_entity_poly.pdbx_seq_one_letter_code
_entity_poly.pdbx_strand_id
1 'polypeptide(L)' 'MLSLARLRLGIGLLWLTNTCFNKCVEKRYKESELNMGENSCIDRCVSKYWHVTNLIGQLLGSGRPPM' A
#
# COMPACT_ATOMS: atom_id res chain seq x y z
N MET A 1 -10.65 22.97 -7.28
CA MET A 1 -10.93 21.84 -6.38
C MET A 1 -10.67 20.47 -7.01
N LEU A 2 -11.01 20.24 -8.28
CA LEU A 2 -10.80 18.95 -8.97
C LEU A 2 -9.30 18.54 -9.12
N SER A 3 -8.38 19.50 -9.28
CA SER A 3 -6.93 19.24 -9.40
C SER A 3 -6.27 18.78 -8.10
N LEU A 4 -6.77 19.25 -6.94
CA LEU A 4 -6.23 18.86 -5.63
C LEU A 4 -6.69 17.45 -5.23
N ALA A 5 -7.92 17.07 -5.62
CA ALA A 5 -8.45 15.71 -5.41
C ALA A 5 -7.69 14.67 -6.26
N ARG A 6 -7.34 14.98 -7.52
CA ARG A 6 -6.45 14.12 -8.33
C ARG A 6 -5.06 13.98 -7.72
N LEU A 7 -4.49 15.06 -7.18
CA LEU A 7 -3.16 15.01 -6.55
C LEU A 7 -3.17 14.21 -5.23
N ARG A 8 -4.22 14.35 -4.41
CA ARG A 8 -4.41 13.55 -3.18
C ARG A 8 -4.65 12.06 -3.45
N LEU A 9 -5.45 11.71 -4.46
CA LEU A 9 -5.66 10.30 -4.83
C LEU A 9 -4.42 9.67 -5.49
N GLY A 10 -3.65 10.45 -6.26
CA GLY A 10 -2.47 9.95 -6.97
C GLY A 10 -1.32 9.55 -6.05
N ILE A 11 -1.10 10.29 -4.95
CA ILE A 11 0.01 9.99 -4.01
C ILE A 11 -0.25 8.72 -3.21
N GLY A 12 -1.49 8.51 -2.74
CA GLY A 12 -1.83 7.35 -1.91
C GLY A 12 -1.69 6.01 -2.64
N LEU A 13 -2.10 5.96 -3.90
CA LEU A 13 -2.00 4.74 -4.72
C LEU A 13 -0.54 4.44 -5.11
N LEU A 14 0.25 5.48 -5.38
CA LEU A 14 1.66 5.34 -5.73
C LEU A 14 2.49 4.76 -4.58
N TRP A 15 2.18 5.15 -3.34
CA TRP A 15 2.89 4.65 -2.16
C TRP A 15 2.55 3.19 -1.86
N LEU A 16 1.28 2.81 -2.03
CA LEU A 16 0.82 1.43 -1.92
C LEU A 16 1.55 0.52 -2.92
N THR A 17 1.55 0.89 -4.20
CA THR A 17 2.18 0.09 -5.25
C THR A 17 3.68 -0.02 -5.05
N ASN A 18 4.37 1.07 -4.68
CA ASN A 18 5.81 1.04 -4.42
C ASN A 18 6.17 0.15 -3.21
N THR A 19 5.39 0.23 -2.14
CA THR A 19 5.62 -0.56 -0.91
C THR A 19 5.38 -2.04 -1.15
N CYS A 20 4.25 -2.40 -1.77
CA CYS A 20 3.94 -3.81 -2.03
C CYS A 20 4.81 -4.41 -3.13
N PHE A 21 5.19 -3.63 -4.14
CA PHE A 21 6.15 -4.07 -5.16
C PHE A 21 7.52 -4.37 -4.53
N ASN A 22 8.07 -3.48 -3.70
CA ASN A 22 9.35 -3.75 -3.02
C ASN A 22 9.30 -4.92 -2.02
N LYS A 23 8.13 -5.23 -1.45
CA LYS A 23 7.98 -6.32 -0.47
C LYS A 23 7.73 -7.67 -1.12
N CYS A 24 6.98 -7.70 -2.23
CA CYS A 24 6.52 -8.93 -2.85
C CYS A 24 7.25 -9.28 -4.13
N VAL A 25 7.87 -8.31 -4.82
CA VAL A 25 8.66 -8.55 -6.04
C VAL A 25 10.14 -8.50 -5.66
N GLU A 26 10.82 -9.63 -5.80
CA GLU A 26 12.22 -9.76 -5.41
C GLU A 26 13.15 -9.12 -6.47
N LYS A 27 14.21 -8.42 -6.04
CA LYS A 27 15.12 -7.69 -6.95
C LYS A 27 15.88 -8.59 -7.95
N ARG A 28 15.88 -9.91 -7.71
CA ARG A 28 16.44 -10.91 -8.61
C ARG A 28 15.35 -11.31 -9.59
N TYR A 29 15.13 -10.50 -10.62
CA TYR A 29 14.23 -10.83 -11.72
C TYR A 29 14.72 -12.10 -12.42
N LYS A 30 14.15 -13.25 -12.05
CA LYS A 30 14.43 -14.56 -12.66
C LYS A 30 13.55 -14.80 -13.89
N GLU A 31 12.37 -14.17 -13.94
CA GLU A 31 11.36 -14.28 -14.99
C GLU A 31 10.59 -12.96 -15.15
N SER A 32 10.04 -12.73 -16.33
CA SER A 32 9.30 -11.52 -16.69
C SER A 32 7.82 -11.54 -16.27
N GLU A 33 7.34 -12.66 -15.71
CA GLU A 33 5.95 -12.85 -15.30
C GLU A 33 5.85 -12.97 -13.77
N LEU A 34 4.81 -12.36 -13.19
CA LEU A 34 4.53 -12.48 -11.77
C LEU A 34 4.20 -13.94 -11.44
N ASN A 35 5.01 -14.54 -10.57
CA ASN A 35 4.75 -15.87 -10.09
C ASN A 35 3.49 -15.88 -9.21
N MET A 36 2.78 -17.02 -9.17
CA MET A 36 1.53 -17.17 -8.40
C MET A 36 1.72 -16.85 -6.89
N GLY A 37 2.95 -17.00 -6.39
CA GLY A 37 3.37 -16.58 -5.05
C GLY A 37 3.45 -15.06 -4.85
N GLU A 38 3.85 -14.31 -5.87
CA GLU A 38 3.94 -12.84 -5.82
C GLU A 38 2.54 -12.22 -5.83
N ASN A 39 1.63 -12.75 -6.66
CA ASN A 39 0.21 -12.34 -6.64
C ASN A 39 -0.44 -12.55 -5.26
N SER A 40 -0.19 -13.69 -4.64
CA SER A 40 -0.70 -14.00 -3.29
C SER A 40 -0.06 -13.11 -2.21
N CYS A 41 1.21 -12.72 -2.38
CA CYS A 41 1.88 -11.78 -1.48
C CYS A 41 1.28 -10.36 -1.60
N ILE A 42 1.01 -9.89 -2.82
CA ILE A 42 0.46 -8.55 -3.06
C ILE A 42 -0.89 -8.38 -2.37
N ASP A 43 -1.80 -9.36 -2.49
CA ASP A 43 -3.10 -9.32 -1.80
C ASP A 43 -2.95 -9.18 -0.27
N ARG A 44 -2.09 -10.01 0.33
CA ARG A 44 -1.76 -9.94 1.75
C ARG A 44 -1.12 -8.60 2.14
N CYS A 45 -0.25 -8.06 1.29
CA CYS A 45 0.41 -6.77 1.51
C CYS A 45 -0.60 -5.63 1.54
N VAL A 46 -1.52 -5.59 0.57
CA VAL A 46 -2.58 -4.58 0.49
C VAL A 46 -3.48 -4.65 1.73
N SER A 47 -3.89 -5.85 2.15
CA SER A 47 -4.68 -6.04 3.37
C SER A 47 -4.00 -5.47 4.62
N LYS A 48 -2.71 -5.77 4.81
CA LYS A 48 -1.92 -5.24 5.93
C LYS A 48 -1.73 -3.73 5.85
N TYR A 49 -1.47 -3.21 4.65
CA TYR A 49 -1.26 -1.79 4.43
C TYR A 49 -2.50 -0.99 4.84
N TRP A 50 -3.69 -1.36 4.35
CA TRP A 50 -4.94 -0.68 4.73
C TRP A 50 -5.23 -0.75 6.21
N HIS A 51 -4.95 -1.89 6.86
CA HIS A 51 -5.13 -2.03 8.30
C HIS A 51 -4.29 -0.99 9.07
N VAL A 52 -3.01 -0.87 8.73
CA VAL A 52 -2.09 0.07 9.36
C VAL A 52 -2.42 1.51 8.97
N THR A 53 -2.75 1.79 7.71
CA THR A 53 -3.14 3.14 7.25
C THR A 53 -4.41 3.62 7.95
N ASN A 54 -5.39 2.74 8.17
CA ASN A 54 -6.59 3.08 8.93
C ASN A 54 -6.27 3.34 10.41
N LEU A 55 -5.41 2.53 11.03
CA LEU A 55 -4.96 2.72 12.40
C LEU A 55 -4.23 4.05 12.57
N ILE A 56 -3.28 4.34 11.67
CA ILE A 56 -2.54 5.61 11.65
C ILE A 56 -3.49 6.78 11.36
N GLY A 57 -4.45 6.61 10.45
CA GLY A 57 -5.47 7.62 10.17
C GLY A 57 -6.32 7.96 11.40
N GLN A 58 -6.66 6.96 12.22
CA GLN A 58 -7.34 7.17 13.50
C GLN A 58 -6.45 7.90 14.50
N LEU A 59 -5.18 7.50 14.63
CA LEU A 59 -4.19 8.12 15.53
C LEU A 59 -3.80 9.56 15.14
N LEU A 60 -3.74 9.86 13.84
CA LEU A 60 -3.37 11.19 13.33
C LEU A 60 -4.60 12.11 13.22
N GLY A 61 -5.77 11.57 12.90
CA GLY A 61 -7.02 12.33 12.78
C GLY A 61 -7.68 12.61 14.13
N SER A 62 -7.42 11.76 15.12
CA SER A 62 -7.84 11.93 16.51
C SER A 62 -6.61 11.69 17.37
N GLY A 63 -6.14 12.66 18.16
CA GLY A 63 -5.07 12.42 19.15
C GLY A 63 -5.50 11.49 20.30
N ARG A 64 -6.07 10.32 19.99
CA ARG A 64 -6.54 9.32 20.93
C ARG A 64 -6.09 7.93 20.47
N PRO A 65 -5.35 7.20 21.32
CA PRO A 65 -4.89 5.85 21.01
C PRO A 65 -6.09 4.90 20.89
N PRO A 66 -6.00 3.88 20.02
CA PRO A 66 -6.98 2.79 19.97
C PRO A 66 -6.92 2.04 21.31
N MET A 67 -8.08 1.88 21.97
CA MET A 67 -8.28 0.86 23.00
C MET A 67 -8.40 -0.51 22.36
#